data_AF-A0A2J8UJL2-F1
#
_entry.id   AF-A0A2J8UJL2-F1
#
_cell.length_a   1.000
_cell.length_b   1.000
_cell.length_c   1.000
_cell.angle_alpha   90.00
_cell.angle_beta   90.00
_cell.angle_gamma   90.00
#
_symmetry.space_group_name_H-M   'P 1'
#
loop_
_entity.id
_entity.type
_entity.pdbx_description
1 polymer ?
#
loop_
_entity_poly.entity_id
_entity_poly.type
_entity_poly.pdbx_seq_one_letter_code
_entity_poly.pdbx_strand_id
1 'polypeptide(L)'
;KLHCVRQAFEGLLEDKSNQLFFGKVGRQMVTGLMTKAEKSPKGFLESYEEMLSYALRPETWATTRLELEGRGPPVPALPQAKAEGGMASAIPVAQQSREDVSPTRVLMPWTPASVSPSGKWP
;
A
#
# COMPACT_ATOMS: atom_id res chain seq x y z
N LYS A 1 11.22 -11.25 4.79
CA LYS A 1 9.95 -11.02 5.56
C LYS A 1 9.37 -9.62 5.30
N LEU A 2 10.15 -8.53 5.40
CA LEU A 2 9.67 -7.16 5.13
C LEU A 2 9.30 -6.85 3.67
N HIS A 3 9.83 -7.59 2.69
CA HIS A 3 9.57 -7.34 1.26
C HIS A 3 8.07 -7.41 0.91
N CYS A 4 7.38 -8.47 1.34
CA CYS A 4 5.95 -8.65 1.09
C CYS A 4 5.12 -7.53 1.73
N VAL A 5 5.54 -7.04 2.91
CA VAL A 5 4.90 -5.90 3.55
C VAL A 5 5.11 -4.64 2.71
N ARG A 6 6.33 -4.34 2.28
CA ARG A 6 6.62 -3.17 1.43
C ARG A 6 5.80 -3.18 0.15
N GLN A 7 5.71 -4.33 -0.53
CA GLN A 7 4.90 -4.48 -1.74
C GLN A 7 3.40 -4.29 -1.46
N ALA A 8 2.87 -4.80 -0.35
CA ALA A 8 1.47 -4.58 0.00
C ALA A 8 1.15 -3.08 0.20
N PHE A 9 2.11 -2.32 0.75
CA PHE A 9 1.96 -0.88 0.92
C PHE A 9 2.05 -0.11 -0.40
N GLU A 10 2.72 -0.64 -1.43
CA GLU A 10 2.73 -0.01 -2.75
C GLU A 10 1.31 0.10 -3.30
N GLY A 11 0.55 -1.01 -3.31
CA GLY A 11 -0.85 -0.99 -3.75
C GLY A 11 -1.80 -0.30 -2.76
N LEU A 12 -1.57 -0.46 -1.45
CA LEU A 12 -2.44 0.17 -0.43
C LEU A 12 -2.40 1.71 -0.53
N LEU A 13 -1.24 2.28 -0.85
CA LEU A 13 -1.04 3.72 -0.94
C LEU A 13 -1.39 4.31 -2.30
N GLU A 14 -1.80 3.52 -3.30
CA GLU A 14 -2.37 4.07 -4.54
C GLU A 14 -3.69 4.80 -4.27
N ASP A 15 -4.47 4.33 -3.30
CA ASP A 15 -5.72 4.97 -2.90
C ASP A 15 -5.44 6.23 -2.05
N LYS A 16 -5.88 7.38 -2.55
CA LYS A 16 -5.81 8.67 -1.87
C LYS A 16 -6.51 8.67 -0.51
N SER A 17 -7.58 7.88 -0.35
CA SER A 17 -8.29 7.75 0.92
C SER A 17 -7.38 7.14 2.00
N ASN A 18 -6.59 6.13 1.63
CA ASN A 18 -5.62 5.50 2.51
C ASN A 18 -4.46 6.45 2.83
N GLN A 19 -3.95 7.19 1.86
CA GLN A 19 -2.90 8.19 2.10
C GLN A 19 -3.34 9.24 3.13
N LEU A 20 -4.56 9.77 3.00
CA LEU A 20 -5.13 10.73 3.96
C LEU A 20 -5.35 10.11 5.34
N PHE A 21 -5.82 8.85 5.37
CA PHE A 21 -5.98 8.11 6.62
C PHE A 21 -4.64 7.94 7.35
N PHE A 22 -3.59 7.49 6.66
CA PHE A 22 -2.25 7.34 7.25
C PHE A 22 -1.68 8.67 7.73
N GLY A 23 -1.86 9.76 6.97
CA GLY A 23 -1.47 11.10 7.42
C GLY A 23 -2.21 11.53 8.69
N LYS A 24 -3.53 11.30 8.75
CA LYS A 24 -4.33 11.63 9.94
C LYS A 24 -3.92 10.81 11.16
N VAL A 25 -3.79 9.50 11.01
CA VAL A 25 -3.42 8.60 12.12
C VAL A 25 -2.00 8.88 12.58
N GLY A 26 -1.06 9.08 11.67
CA GLY A 26 0.32 9.46 11.99
C GLY A 26 0.39 10.76 12.81
N ARG A 27 -0.36 11.79 12.40
CA ARG A 27 -0.49 13.04 13.15
C ARG A 27 -1.00 12.83 14.57
N GLN A 28 -2.05 12.01 14.72
CA GLN A 28 -2.63 11.69 16.03
C GLN A 28 -1.65 10.92 16.93
N MET A 29 -0.92 9.95 16.37
CA MET A 29 0.08 9.17 17.12
C MET A 29 1.18 10.06 17.68
N VAL A 30 1.80 10.89 16.83
CA VAL A 30 2.91 11.76 17.29
C VAL A 30 2.41 12.84 18.24
N THR A 31 1.25 13.44 17.97
CA THR A 31 0.63 14.42 18.88
C THR A 31 0.36 13.79 20.25
N GLY A 32 -0.19 12.57 20.28
CA GLY A 32 -0.41 11.82 21.53
C GLY A 32 0.89 11.54 22.28
N LEU A 33 1.97 11.19 21.58
CA LEU A 33 3.29 11.00 22.19
C LEU A 33 3.85 12.30 22.79
N MET A 34 3.69 13.43 22.10
CA MET A 34 4.15 14.74 22.58
C MET A 34 3.37 15.20 23.82
N THR A 35 2.05 15.09 23.78
CA THR A 35 1.19 15.44 24.93
C THR A 35 1.51 14.55 26.13
N LYS A 36 1.73 13.25 25.93
CA LYS A 36 2.16 12.33 26.99
C LYS A 36 3.51 12.70 27.59
N ALA A 37 4.40 13.33 26.81
CA ALA A 37 5.69 13.82 27.25
C ALA A 37 5.64 15.28 27.76
N GLU A 38 4.44 15.83 28.00
CA GLU A 38 4.22 17.21 28.48
C GLU A 38 4.80 18.29 27.54
N LYS A 39 4.90 17.98 26.24
CA LYS A 39 5.35 18.93 25.21
C LYS A 39 4.19 19.47 24.40
N SER A 40 4.26 20.75 24.04
CA SER A 40 3.28 21.38 23.15
C SER A 40 3.40 20.83 21.73
N PRO A 41 2.32 20.31 21.12
CA PRO A 41 2.34 19.80 19.75
C PRO A 41 2.20 20.90 18.69
N LYS A 42 1.99 22.17 19.06
CA LYS A 42 1.61 23.24 18.12
C LYS A 42 2.58 23.38 16.94
N GLY A 43 3.87 23.54 17.21
CA GLY A 43 4.88 23.66 16.14
C GLY A 43 5.00 22.40 15.29
N PHE A 44 4.83 21.22 15.89
CA PHE A 44 4.82 19.97 15.15
C PHE A 44 3.64 19.90 14.17
N LEU A 45 2.44 20.31 14.60
CA LEU A 45 1.24 20.27 13.75
C LEU A 45 1.39 21.15 12.51
N GLU A 46 1.94 22.36 12.67
CA GLU A 46 2.21 23.28 11.56
C GLU A 46 3.18 22.65 10.54
N SER A 47 4.32 22.12 11.00
CA SER A 47 5.30 21.46 10.12
C SER A 47 4.79 20.15 9.53
N TYR A 48 3.93 19.41 10.26
CA TYR A 48 3.37 18.15 9.77
C TYR A 48 2.41 18.37 8.62
N GLU A 49 1.57 19.40 8.70
CA GLU A 49 0.62 19.74 7.63
C GLU A 49 1.35 20.17 6.36
N GLU A 50 2.42 20.96 6.49
CA GLU A 50 3.30 21.33 5.38
C GLU A 50 3.95 20.10 4.74
N MET A 51 4.53 19.21 5.55
CA MET A 51 5.12 17.95 5.08
C MET A 51 4.10 17.05 4.38
N LEU A 52 2.88 16.94 4.93
CA LEU A 52 1.82 16.14 4.31
C LEU A 52 1.39 16.76 2.98
N SER A 53 1.28 18.09 2.90
CA SER A 53 0.98 18.80 1.65
C SER A 53 2.05 18.53 0.58
N TYR A 54 3.33 18.47 0.96
CA TYR A 54 4.44 18.14 0.07
C TYR A 54 4.35 16.68 -0.41
N ALA A 55 4.16 15.74 0.51
CA ALA A 55 4.15 14.30 0.23
C ALA A 55 2.98 13.83 -0.64
N LEU A 56 1.82 14.50 -0.55
CA LEU A 56 0.62 14.17 -1.33
C LEU A 56 0.63 14.72 -2.76
N ARG A 57 1.64 15.51 -3.15
CA ARG A 57 1.76 16.01 -4.53
C ARG A 57 2.29 14.91 -5.45
N PRO A 58 1.54 14.51 -6.50
CA PRO A 58 1.96 13.44 -7.41
C PRO A 58 3.35 13.65 -8.03
N GLU A 59 3.68 14.90 -8.31
CA GLU A 59 4.93 15.31 -8.98
C GLU A 59 6.13 15.22 -8.03
N THR A 60 5.87 15.30 -6.73
CA THR A 60 6.93 15.36 -5.72
C THR A 60 7.61 14.01 -5.54
N TRP A 61 6.88 12.90 -5.73
CA TRP A 61 7.42 11.55 -5.55
C TRP A 61 8.63 11.26 -6.46
N ALA A 62 8.60 11.69 -7.73
CA ALA A 62 9.69 11.42 -8.67
C ALA A 62 11.01 12.05 -8.20
N THR A 63 10.95 13.29 -7.72
CA THR A 63 12.11 14.00 -7.18
C THR A 63 12.58 13.40 -5.86
N THR A 64 11.66 13.14 -4.93
CA THR A 64 11.98 12.52 -3.62
C THR A 64 12.64 11.15 -3.81
N ARG A 65 12.15 10.35 -4.76
CA ARG A 65 12.74 9.05 -5.09
C ARG A 65 14.20 9.19 -5.56
N LEU A 66 14.46 10.10 -6.50
CA LEU A 66 15.79 10.31 -7.05
C LEU A 66 16.78 10.78 -5.97
N GLU A 67 16.33 11.67 -5.07
CA GLU A 67 17.12 12.09 -3.91
C GLU A 67 17.43 10.94 -2.94
N LEU A 68 16.48 10.02 -2.74
CA LEU A 68 16.64 8.86 -1.86
C LEU A 68 17.55 7.78 -2.46
N GLU A 69 17.49 7.56 -3.77
CA GLU A 69 18.38 6.64 -4.50
C GLU A 69 19.86 7.07 -4.38
N GLY A 70 20.13 8.37 -4.24
CA GLY A 70 21.49 8.89 -3.99
C GLY A 70 21.99 8.75 -2.55
N ARG A 71 21.13 8.33 -1.60
CA ARG A 71 21.43 8.31 -0.15
C ARG A 71 21.30 6.93 0.50
N GLY A 72 20.90 5.90 -0.26
CA GLY A 72 20.69 4.54 0.24
C GLY A 72 20.34 3.53 -0.87
N PRO A 73 20.07 2.25 -0.53
CA PRO A 73 19.71 1.23 -1.51
C PRO A 73 18.38 1.56 -2.22
N PRO A 74 18.23 1.18 -3.50
CA PRO A 74 17.13 1.63 -4.36
C PRO A 74 15.75 1.33 -3.76
N VAL A 75 14.91 2.36 -3.71
CA VAL A 75 13.52 2.28 -3.23
C VAL A 75 12.65 1.71 -4.36
N PRO A 76 11.75 0.74 -4.14
CA PRO A 76 10.83 0.27 -5.18
C PRO A 76 9.86 1.36 -5.66
N ALA A 77 9.39 1.29 -6.90
CA ALA A 77 8.47 2.28 -7.47
C ALA A 77 7.07 2.15 -6.88
N LEU A 78 6.56 3.23 -6.25
CA LEU A 78 5.13 3.37 -6.03
C LEU A 78 4.45 3.51 -7.40
N PRO A 79 3.40 2.72 -7.69
CA PRO A 79 2.68 2.82 -8.96
C PRO A 79 2.05 4.20 -9.09
N GLN A 80 2.32 4.86 -10.22
CA GLN A 80 1.64 6.10 -10.51
C GLN A 80 0.19 5.79 -10.88
N ALA A 81 -0.76 6.44 -10.21
CA ALA A 81 -2.14 6.46 -10.67
C ALA A 81 -2.15 7.13 -12.06
N LYS A 82 -2.28 6.31 -13.12
CA LYS A 82 -2.54 6.82 -14.46
C LYS A 82 -3.86 7.57 -14.42
N ALA A 83 -3.82 8.88 -14.67
CA ALA A 83 -5.01 9.59 -15.11
C ALA A 83 -5.36 9.11 -16.52
N GLU A 84 -6.20 8.08 -16.64
CA GLU A 84 -6.74 7.65 -17.93
C GLU A 84 -7.83 8.63 -18.38
N GLY A 85 -7.40 9.65 -19.12
CA GLY A 85 -8.25 10.47 -19.96
C GLY A 85 -8.19 9.97 -21.40
N GLY A 86 -9.31 9.38 -21.88
CA GLY A 86 -9.77 9.41 -23.26
C GLY A 86 -8.96 8.67 -24.34
N MET A 87 -9.55 7.63 -24.93
CA MET A 87 -10.14 7.66 -26.28
C MET A 87 -10.46 6.23 -26.71
N ALA A 88 -11.70 6.00 -27.14
CA ALA A 88 -12.16 4.72 -27.68
C ALA A 88 -11.28 4.25 -28.85
N SER A 89 -10.92 2.96 -28.85
CA SER A 89 -10.44 2.27 -30.06
C SER A 89 -11.01 0.86 -30.09
N ALA A 90 -11.67 0.55 -31.19
CA ALA A 90 -12.47 -0.65 -31.41
C ALA A 90 -11.62 -1.93 -31.40
N ILE A 91 -12.10 -2.96 -30.71
CA ILE A 91 -11.59 -4.33 -30.82
C ILE A 91 -12.31 -5.02 -31.98
N PRO A 92 -11.63 -5.64 -32.95
CA PRO A 92 -12.29 -6.55 -33.88
C PRO A 92 -12.53 -7.90 -33.19
N VAL A 93 -13.76 -8.40 -33.34
CA VAL A 93 -14.19 -9.70 -32.85
C VAL A 93 -13.42 -10.81 -33.59
N ALA A 94 -12.78 -11.71 -32.84
CA ALA A 94 -12.23 -12.95 -33.39
C ALA A 94 -13.04 -14.12 -32.82
N GLN A 95 -13.87 -14.71 -33.66
CA GLN A 95 -14.50 -16.00 -33.45
C GLN A 95 -13.43 -17.09 -33.43
N GLN A 96 -13.37 -17.90 -32.37
CA GLN A 96 -12.71 -19.20 -32.43
C GLN A 96 -13.46 -20.21 -31.54
N SER A 97 -14.22 -21.06 -32.24
CA SER A 97 -14.62 -22.44 -31.94
C SER A 97 -14.75 -22.90 -30.49
N ARG A 98 -15.99 -23.27 -30.15
CA ARG A 98 -16.36 -24.30 -29.17
C ARG A 98 -15.34 -25.44 -29.13
N GLU A 99 -14.83 -25.76 -27.95
CA GLU A 99 -14.67 -27.13 -27.47
C GLU A 99 -15.14 -27.20 -26.02
N ASP A 100 -15.94 -28.22 -25.76
CA ASP A 100 -16.72 -28.47 -24.56
C ASP A 100 -15.84 -29.24 -23.56
N VAL A 101 -15.46 -28.63 -22.44
CA VAL A 101 -14.90 -29.37 -21.30
C VAL A 101 -15.51 -28.84 -20.00
N SER A 102 -16.31 -29.72 -19.40
CA SER A 102 -17.05 -29.57 -18.15
C SER A 102 -16.11 -29.37 -16.94
N PRO A 103 -16.49 -28.57 -15.93
CA PRO A 103 -15.62 -28.29 -14.78
C PRO A 103 -15.76 -29.37 -13.70
N THR A 104 -14.77 -30.26 -13.58
CA THR A 104 -14.64 -31.11 -12.39
C THR A 104 -14.16 -30.25 -11.21
N ARG A 105 -15.14 -29.79 -10.43
CA ARG A 105 -14.97 -29.17 -9.11
C ARG A 105 -14.36 -30.20 -8.15
N VAL A 106 -13.04 -30.20 -8.00
CA VAL A 106 -12.38 -30.93 -6.91
C VAL A 106 -12.66 -30.19 -5.61
N LEU A 107 -13.69 -30.64 -4.91
CA LEU A 107 -14.00 -30.23 -3.55
C LEU A 107 -12.93 -30.82 -2.62
N MET A 108 -11.94 -30.01 -2.20
CA MET A 108 -11.04 -30.43 -1.12
C MET A 108 -11.78 -30.32 0.22
N PRO A 109 -11.91 -31.40 1.01
CA PRO A 109 -12.45 -31.31 2.36
C PRO A 109 -11.43 -30.59 3.26
N TRP A 110 -11.86 -29.47 3.85
CA TRP A 110 -11.14 -28.73 4.86
C TRP A 110 -11.16 -29.54 6.17
N THR A 111 -10.03 -30.09 6.59
CA THR A 111 -9.89 -30.70 7.92
C THR A 111 -9.35 -29.65 8.91
N PRO A 112 -10.06 -29.34 10.01
CA PRO A 112 -9.50 -28.51 11.06
C PRO A 112 -8.43 -29.32 11.81
N ALA A 113 -7.19 -28.81 11.84
CA ALA A 113 -6.14 -29.38 12.67
C ALA A 113 -6.53 -29.21 14.15
N SER A 114 -6.85 -30.32 14.80
CA SER A 114 -7.00 -30.41 16.25
C SER A 114 -5.67 -30.10 16.93
N VAL A 115 -5.63 -29.02 17.71
CA VAL A 115 -4.56 -28.71 18.67
C VAL A 115 -4.45 -29.86 19.67
N SER A 116 -3.25 -30.43 19.81
CA SER A 116 -2.90 -31.32 20.91
C SER A 116 -1.79 -30.68 21.76
N PRO A 117 -1.99 -30.49 23.07
CA PRO A 117 -1.09 -29.69 23.90
C PRO A 117 -0.04 -30.56 24.60
N SER A 118 1.02 -30.96 23.91
CA SER A 118 2.27 -31.36 24.60
C SER A 118 3.40 -31.55 23.59
N GLY A 119 4.42 -30.70 23.64
CA GLY A 119 5.62 -30.89 22.83
C GLY A 119 6.62 -29.78 23.07
N LYS A 120 7.70 -30.12 23.77
CA LYS A 120 8.84 -29.27 24.07
C LYS A 120 9.57 -28.97 22.76
N TRP A 121 9.92 -27.71 22.51
CA TRP A 121 10.73 -27.31 21.36
C TRP A 121 12.23 -27.49 21.68
N PRO A 122 13.05 -27.95 20.73
CA PRO A 122 14.51 -27.92 20.84
C PRO A 122 15.07 -26.50 20.69
#